data_AF-A0A1J3JP66-F1
#
_entry.id   AF-A0A1J3JP66-F1
#
_cell.length_a   1.000
_cell.length_b   1.000
_cell.length_c   1.000
_cell.angle_alpha   90.00
_cell.angle_beta   90.00
_cell.angle_gamma   90.00
#
_symmetry.space_group_name_H-M   'P 1'
#
loop_
_entity.id
_entity.type
_entity.pdbx_description
1 polymer ?
#
loop_
_entity_poly.entity_id
_entity_poly.type
_entity_poly.pdbx_seq_one_letter_code
_entity_poly.pdbx_strand_id
1 'polypeptide(L)'
;IRSAISELRLKEQSTMMSSYNAKRRKTTKEEEASPSWSSLPEAVALSCVARISKSDFKAVSLVSRRHRSLVASPELCRTRTLIGCTEP
;
A
#
# COMPACT_ATOMS: atom_id res chain seq x y z
N ILE A 1 -17.36 -2.94 24.63
CA ILE A 1 -18.16 -3.25 23.42
C ILE A 1 -17.38 -3.00 22.12
N ARG A 2 -16.68 -1.87 21.94
CA ARG A 2 -15.95 -1.57 20.68
C ARG A 2 -14.76 -2.49 20.34
N SER A 3 -14.15 -3.17 21.31
CA SER A 3 -12.98 -4.06 21.09
C SER A 3 -13.35 -5.47 20.60
N ALA A 4 -14.51 -6.01 20.99
CA ALA A 4 -14.94 -7.36 20.59
C ALA A 4 -15.34 -7.44 19.11
N ILE A 5 -15.81 -6.34 18.52
CA ILE A 5 -16.23 -6.27 17.11
C ILE A 5 -15.01 -6.26 16.18
N SER A 6 -13.89 -5.68 16.62
CA SER A 6 -12.62 -5.65 15.88
C SER A 6 -11.97 -7.04 15.82
N GLU A 7 -11.99 -7.76 16.94
CA GLU A 7 -11.48 -9.13 17.07
C GLU A 7 -12.25 -10.11 16.18
N LEU A 8 -13.60 -10.03 16.15
CA LEU A 8 -14.43 -10.84 15.25
C LEU A 8 -14.11 -10.56 13.77
N ARG A 9 -13.83 -9.29 13.41
CA ARG A 9 -13.45 -8.89 12.04
C ARG A 9 -12.06 -9.38 11.61
N LEU A 10 -11.12 -9.53 12.54
CA LEU A 10 -9.81 -10.14 12.25
C LEU A 10 -9.90 -11.67 12.16
N LYS A 11 -10.76 -12.32 12.97
CA LYS A 11 -10.92 -13.79 12.97
C LYS A 11 -11.71 -14.32 11.77
N GLU A 12 -12.75 -13.61 11.30
CA GLU A 12 -13.45 -13.97 10.06
C GLU A 12 -12.57 -13.80 8.82
N GLN A 13 -11.65 -12.84 8.82
CA GLN A 13 -10.70 -12.66 7.71
C GLN A 13 -9.58 -13.72 7.73
N SER A 14 -9.20 -14.23 8.91
CA SER A 14 -8.22 -15.33 9.01
C SER A 14 -8.73 -16.64 8.36
N THR A 15 -10.03 -16.94 8.45
CA THR A 15 -10.59 -18.19 7.88
C THR A 15 -10.80 -18.10 6.37
N MET A 16 -11.01 -16.91 5.81
CA MET A 16 -11.30 -16.73 4.38
C MET A 16 -10.07 -16.42 3.51
N MET A 17 -8.90 -16.13 4.09
CA MET A 17 -7.66 -15.82 3.34
C MET A 17 -6.78 -17.05 3.04
N SER A 18 -7.33 -18.27 3.03
CA SER A 18 -6.57 -19.51 2.78
C SER A 18 -6.43 -19.90 1.30
N SER A 19 -6.93 -19.14 0.31
CA SER A 19 -6.95 -19.63 -1.09
C SER A 19 -6.24 -18.79 -2.16
N TYR A 20 -5.59 -17.66 -1.85
CA TYR A 20 -5.14 -16.76 -2.94
C TYR A 20 -3.72 -17.00 -3.48
N ASN A 21 -3.10 -18.14 -3.19
CA ASN A 21 -1.84 -18.54 -3.83
C ASN A 21 -2.08 -19.48 -5.02
N ALA A 22 -3.14 -19.23 -5.78
CA ALA A 22 -3.39 -19.89 -7.05
C ALA A 22 -3.01 -18.97 -8.20
N LYS A 23 -1.75 -19.15 -8.64
CA LYS A 23 -1.39 -19.20 -10.07
C LYS A 23 -1.41 -17.85 -10.81
N ARG A 24 -0.22 -17.33 -11.12
CA ARG A 24 0.04 -16.73 -12.44
C ARG A 24 1.53 -16.69 -12.80
N ARG A 25 1.88 -17.68 -13.64
CA ARG A 25 2.84 -17.71 -14.77
C ARG A 25 4.18 -16.98 -14.60
N LYS A 26 5.23 -17.79 -14.50
CA LYS A 26 6.61 -17.44 -14.84
C LYS A 26 6.69 -17.19 -16.34
N THR A 27 7.03 -15.97 -16.74
CA THR A 27 7.51 -15.67 -18.08
C THR A 27 8.78 -14.85 -17.93
N THR A 28 9.92 -15.54 -17.97
CA THR A 28 11.24 -14.96 -18.21
C THR A 28 11.29 -14.48 -19.65
N LYS A 29 11.39 -13.17 -19.84
CA LYS A 29 11.85 -12.55 -21.07
C LYS A 29 12.81 -11.45 -20.65
N GLU A 30 14.09 -11.62 -20.96
CA GLU A 30 15.14 -10.63 -20.76
C GLU A 30 14.91 -9.51 -21.80
N GLU A 31 13.89 -8.70 -21.57
CA GLU A 31 13.78 -7.36 -22.12
C GLU A 31 14.22 -6.43 -20.98
N GLU A 32 15.19 -5.53 -21.25
CA GLU A 32 15.60 -4.44 -20.35
C GLU A 32 14.40 -3.93 -19.55
N ALA A 33 14.28 -4.42 -18.31
CA ALA A 33 13.04 -4.30 -17.57
C ALA A 33 12.98 -2.87 -17.04
N SER A 34 12.12 -2.05 -17.64
CA SER A 34 11.86 -0.70 -17.14
C SER A 34 11.64 -0.76 -15.63
N PRO A 35 12.29 0.12 -14.85
CA PRO A 35 12.23 0.08 -13.40
C PRO A 35 10.77 0.12 -12.95
N SER A 36 10.36 -0.92 -12.23
CA SER A 36 8.99 -1.05 -11.73
C SER A 36 8.84 -0.32 -10.41
N TRP A 37 7.70 0.36 -10.22
CA TRP A 37 7.28 0.90 -8.92
C TRP A 37 7.33 -0.15 -7.79
N SER A 38 7.06 -1.41 -8.13
CA SER A 38 7.10 -2.52 -7.18
C SER A 38 8.51 -2.90 -6.72
N SER A 39 9.56 -2.49 -7.43
CA SER A 39 10.95 -2.77 -7.07
C SER A 39 11.55 -1.71 -6.13
N LEU A 40 10.85 -0.59 -5.92
CA LEU A 40 11.34 0.47 -5.04
C LEU A 40 11.33 0.06 -3.56
N PRO A 41 12.32 0.50 -2.78
CA PRO A 41 12.26 0.45 -1.32
C PRO A 41 11.04 1.22 -0.79
N GLU A 42 10.41 0.68 0.24
CA GLU A 42 9.18 1.25 0.83
C GLU A 42 9.36 2.71 1.26
N ALA A 43 10.49 3.05 1.87
CA ALA A 43 10.81 4.40 2.32
C ALA A 43 10.84 5.42 1.17
N VAL A 44 11.35 5.02 -0.01
CA VAL A 44 11.39 5.88 -1.19
C VAL A 44 10.00 6.05 -1.77
N ALA A 45 9.22 4.97 -1.85
CA ALA A 45 7.83 5.02 -2.29
C ALA A 45 6.99 5.93 -1.37
N LEU A 46 7.16 5.84 -0.05
CA LEU A 46 6.50 6.71 0.92
C LEU A 46 6.85 8.19 0.70
N SER A 47 8.12 8.52 0.46
CA SER A 47 8.55 9.90 0.17
C SER A 47 7.94 10.44 -1.13
N CYS A 48 7.77 9.60 -2.14
CA CYS A 48 7.06 9.97 -3.37
C CYS A 48 5.57 10.23 -3.08
N VAL A 49 4.89 9.31 -2.40
CA VAL A 49 3.46 9.44 -2.08
C VAL A 49 3.19 10.60 -1.12
N ALA A 50 4.09 10.90 -0.18
CA ALA A 50 3.95 11.99 0.78
C ALA A 50 3.84 13.37 0.13
N ARG A 51 4.41 13.55 -1.06
CA ARG A 51 4.36 14.80 -1.84
C ARG A 51 3.09 14.97 -2.67
N ILE A 52 2.24 13.94 -2.73
CA ILE A 52 0.97 13.99 -3.46
C ILE A 52 -0.11 14.64 -2.56
N SER A 53 -1.04 15.38 -3.17
CA SER A 53 -2.18 15.95 -2.44
C SER A 53 -3.09 14.85 -1.89
N LYS A 54 -3.79 15.12 -0.79
CA LYS A 54 -4.67 14.14 -0.14
C LYS A 54 -5.87 13.74 -1.02
N SER A 55 -6.32 14.60 -1.93
CA SER A 55 -7.40 14.28 -2.88
C SER A 55 -7.05 13.07 -3.74
N ASP A 56 -5.77 12.95 -4.10
CA ASP A 56 -5.31 11.96 -5.07
C ASP A 56 -4.94 10.62 -4.42
N PHE A 57 -4.82 10.57 -3.09
CA PHE A 57 -4.56 9.34 -2.34
C PHE A 57 -5.61 8.26 -2.61
N LYS A 58 -6.86 8.67 -2.82
CA LYS A 58 -7.94 7.75 -3.21
C LYS A 58 -7.64 7.08 -4.54
N ALA A 59 -7.17 7.83 -5.53
CA ALA A 59 -6.79 7.30 -6.83
C ALA A 59 -5.55 6.40 -6.73
N VAL A 60 -4.52 6.84 -6.00
CA VAL A 60 -3.27 6.07 -5.78
C VAL A 60 -3.54 4.71 -5.13
N SER A 61 -4.45 4.66 -4.15
CA SER A 61 -4.84 3.43 -3.44
C SER A 61 -5.48 2.37 -4.36
N LEU A 62 -5.99 2.77 -5.53
CA LEU A 62 -6.61 1.86 -6.50
C LEU A 62 -5.60 1.19 -7.44
N VAL A 63 -4.37 1.72 -7.55
CA VAL A 63 -3.36 1.23 -8.49
C VAL A 63 -2.92 -0.20 -8.17
N SER A 64 -2.62 -0.47 -6.89
CA SER A 64 -2.27 -1.83 -6.45
C SER A 64 -2.45 -2.00 -4.93
N ARG A 65 -2.38 -3.25 -4.46
CA ARG A 65 -2.40 -3.57 -3.02
C ARG A 65 -1.28 -2.86 -2.24
N ARG A 66 -0.11 -2.70 -2.84
CA ARG A 66 1.04 -2.03 -2.21
C ARG A 66 0.76 -0.54 -2.02
N HIS A 67 0.23 0.13 -3.04
CA HIS A 67 -0.17 1.55 -2.94
C HIS A 67 -1.26 1.77 -1.89
N ARG A 68 -2.25 0.88 -1.82
CA ARG A 68 -3.27 0.91 -0.76
C ARG A 68 -2.66 0.83 0.65
N SER A 69 -1.67 -0.06 0.83
CA SER A 69 -0.99 -0.24 2.11
C SER A 69 -0.13 0.98 2.47
N LEU A 70 0.57 1.55 1.48
CA LEU A 70 1.35 2.78 1.62
C LEU A 70 0.49 3.96 2.06
N VAL A 71 -0.65 4.18 1.40
CA VAL A 71 -1.58 5.29 1.69
C VAL A 71 -2.22 5.15 3.08
N ALA A 72 -2.45 3.92 3.54
CA ALA A 72 -3.01 3.65 4.86
C ALA A 72 -1.96 3.61 5.99
N SER A 73 -0.67 3.68 5.66
CA SER A 73 0.42 3.54 6.62
C SER A 73 0.58 4.78 7.51
N PRO A 74 0.78 4.62 8.83
CA PRO A 74 1.10 5.75 9.71
C PRO A 74 2.43 6.43 9.34
N GLU A 75 3.33 5.72 8.66
CA GLU A 75 4.61 6.26 8.22
C GLU A 75 4.43 7.35 7.14
N LEU A 76 3.37 7.30 6.35
CA LEU A 76 3.05 8.34 5.36
C LEU A 76 2.75 9.68 6.06
N CYS A 77 1.96 9.64 7.13
CA CYS A 77 1.63 10.82 7.93
C CYS A 77 2.89 11.42 8.55
N ARG A 78 3.76 10.60 9.16
CA ARG A 78 5.05 11.06 9.73
C ARG A 78 5.94 11.69 8.68
N THR A 79 6.03 11.07 7.51
CA THR A 79 6.83 11.57 6.38
C THR A 79 6.31 12.93 5.92
N ARG A 80 4.98 13.10 5.80
CA ARG A 80 4.36 14.40 5.45
C ARG A 80 4.66 15.49 6.48
N THR A 81 4.59 15.17 7.76
CA THR A 81 4.96 16.11 8.82
C THR A 81 6.42 16.51 8.72
N LEU A 82 7.32 15.54 8.50
CA LEU A 82 8.76 15.78 8.39
C LEU A 82 9.12 16.70 7.21
N ILE A 83 8.49 16.50 6.05
CA ILE A 83 8.75 17.31 4.85
C ILE A 83 7.98 18.65 4.82
N GLY A 84 7.20 18.95 5.86
CA GLY A 84 6.41 20.20 5.94
C GLY A 84 5.20 20.24 5.01
N CYS A 85 4.70 19.09 4.53
CA CYS A 85 3.49 19.03 3.71
C CYS A 85 2.23 19.13 4.59
N THR A 86 1.84 20.37 4.91
CA THR A 86 0.69 20.71 5.76
C THR A 86 -0.62 20.92 5.00
N GLU A 87 -0.75 20.36 3.79
CA GLU A 87 -2.04 20.39 3.09
C GLU A 87 -3.11 19.66 3.96
N PRO A 88 -4.30 20.27 4.19
CA PRO A 88 -5.39 19.66 4.93
C PRO A 88 -5.94 18.39 4.25
#